data_AF-A0A1C5BGJ7-F1
#
_entry.id   AF-A0A1C5BGJ7-F1
#
_cell.length_a   1.000
_cell.length_b   1.000
_cell.length_c   1.000
_cell.angle_alpha   90.00
_cell.angle_beta   90.00
_cell.angle_gamma   90.00
#
_symmetry.space_group_name_H-M   'P 1'
#
loop_
_entity.id
_entity.type
_entity.pdbx_description
1 polymer ?
#
loop_
_entity_poly.entity_id
_entity_poly.type
_entity_poly.pdbx_seq_one_letter_code
_entity_poly.pdbx_strand_id
1 'polypeptide(L)'
;MATETVDAGTYDVLRDRLAAHAAELARRAEELNARRAEEFGSTRLELASTTNLKTPHASLRQDIVAVGDKLLFGSRARGSEPVLALYDRAGNRLPEDAGFLDDPAFVREFTALTRYYRDAHLLRLRRTDGRLLAVFRTGEKADDVRALRWTLTEDGRAEFLDARGERDDVVPPAQDVTWTGTGRADHVLGREPYVAVPGGLGVAALGGTLTVRAEDGTRLYAEPVTEPLQSLADAAVAYASVGPLTLLRVRPYKEDTDRYLVFNALTRTVVRLDGIGQACRRLPEEQGVVFPGGYCLAGGQHKAYELDVTGLEFEQEIRAPNGEDVLYAFRDRSGGGTLLLSYNTLRKEVATPLPCQGWALFEDGALAVLRAGGDEPAHTHPVQWWTSPYVSDTHAAALRTGTGPLARVGNADLVRGLADCLSVARLVADGITTGEGYRALTAACVRAADTHHWLADPELGAVQEPLAAVRETAEQVLAEFETVRELTRGPPRRWRRPPSGSRPWCAGCAARPRARPPPGCAD
;
A
#
# COMPACT_ATOMS: atom_id res chain seq x y z
N MET A 1 -33.63 2.94 -36.51
CA MET A 1 -32.66 3.50 -37.46
C MET A 1 -32.54 5.04 -37.45
N ALA A 2 -33.57 5.82 -37.08
CA ALA A 2 -33.40 7.29 -36.91
C ALA A 2 -33.08 7.72 -35.46
N THR A 3 -33.37 6.88 -34.46
CA THR A 3 -33.03 7.10 -33.04
C THR A 3 -31.58 6.73 -32.72
N GLU A 4 -31.04 5.65 -33.32
CA GLU A 4 -29.65 5.20 -33.10
C GLU A 4 -28.59 6.23 -33.51
N THR A 5 -28.87 7.06 -34.51
CA THR A 5 -27.94 8.11 -34.98
C THR A 5 -28.03 9.41 -34.17
N VAL A 6 -29.17 9.70 -33.55
CA VAL A 6 -29.36 10.90 -32.73
C VAL A 6 -28.81 10.69 -31.31
N ASP A 7 -28.94 9.48 -30.75
CA ASP A 7 -28.41 9.14 -29.42
C ASP A 7 -26.87 9.10 -29.38
N ALA A 8 -26.23 8.62 -30.45
CA ALA A 8 -24.77 8.62 -30.55
C ALA A 8 -24.20 10.06 -30.55
N GLY A 9 -24.87 11.00 -31.23
CA GLY A 9 -24.46 12.40 -31.27
C GLY A 9 -24.59 13.12 -29.93
N THR A 10 -25.64 12.84 -29.16
CA THR A 10 -25.82 13.42 -27.81
C THR A 10 -24.76 12.91 -26.84
N TYR A 11 -24.46 11.61 -26.87
CA TYR A 11 -23.43 11.00 -26.04
C TYR A 11 -22.03 11.59 -26.31
N ASP A 12 -21.65 11.72 -27.58
CA ASP A 12 -20.35 12.28 -27.95
C ASP A 12 -20.23 13.76 -27.52
N VAL A 13 -21.28 14.56 -27.69
CA VAL A 13 -21.30 15.97 -27.24
C VAL A 13 -21.15 16.07 -25.72
N LEU A 14 -21.82 15.22 -24.95
CA LEU A 14 -21.68 15.20 -23.49
C LEU A 14 -20.27 14.76 -23.05
N ARG A 15 -19.65 13.81 -23.76
CA ARG A 15 -18.28 13.39 -23.48
C ARG A 15 -17.27 14.51 -23.77
N ASP A 16 -17.44 15.24 -24.87
CA ASP A 16 -16.57 16.37 -25.21
C ASP A 16 -16.72 17.51 -24.19
N ARG A 17 -17.95 17.79 -23.74
CA ARG A 17 -18.21 18.73 -22.65
C ARG A 17 -17.55 18.28 -21.34
N LEU A 18 -17.67 16.99 -20.99
CA LEU A 18 -17.06 16.43 -19.80
C LEU A 18 -15.54 16.58 -19.82
N ALA A 19 -14.91 16.31 -20.98
CA ALA A 19 -13.48 16.49 -21.18
C ALA A 19 -13.06 17.96 -21.02
N ALA A 20 -13.84 18.90 -21.54
CA ALA A 20 -13.57 20.34 -21.37
C ALA A 20 -13.65 20.78 -19.90
N HIS A 21 -14.66 20.34 -19.14
CA HIS A 21 -14.76 20.64 -17.72
C HIS A 21 -13.63 20.01 -16.89
N ALA A 22 -13.23 18.78 -17.24
CA ALA A 22 -12.11 18.11 -16.59
C ALA A 22 -10.77 18.82 -16.88
N ALA A 23 -10.57 19.32 -18.10
CA ALA A 23 -9.38 20.09 -18.45
C ALA A 23 -9.32 21.41 -17.67
N GLU A 24 -10.45 22.11 -17.49
CA GLU A 24 -10.49 23.33 -16.67
C GLU A 24 -10.26 23.03 -15.18
N LEU A 25 -10.80 21.92 -14.66
CA LEU A 25 -10.53 21.44 -13.31
C LEU A 25 -9.03 21.20 -13.10
N ALA A 26 -8.39 20.48 -14.03
CA ALA A 26 -6.95 20.24 -14.00
C ALA A 26 -6.15 21.55 -14.02
N ARG A 27 -6.50 22.47 -14.92
CA ARG A 27 -5.82 23.77 -15.06
C ARG A 27 -5.86 24.57 -13.75
N ARG A 28 -7.04 24.72 -13.13
CA ARG A 28 -7.17 25.48 -11.86
C ARG A 28 -6.45 24.77 -10.71
N ALA A 29 -6.51 23.44 -10.65
CA ALA A 29 -5.80 22.67 -9.63
C ALA A 29 -4.27 22.79 -9.79
N GLU A 30 -3.75 22.75 -11.02
CA GLU A 30 -2.31 22.92 -11.29
C GLU A 30 -1.83 24.33 -10.99
N GLU A 31 -2.62 25.36 -11.31
CA GLU A 31 -2.33 26.76 -10.96
C GLU A 31 -2.26 26.94 -9.43
N LEU A 32 -3.21 26.37 -8.70
CA LEU A 32 -3.19 26.37 -7.23
C LEU A 32 -2.00 25.58 -6.67
N ASN A 33 -1.67 24.43 -7.28
CA ASN A 33 -0.50 23.65 -6.87
C ASN A 33 0.83 24.40 -7.11
N ALA A 34 0.93 25.19 -8.18
CA ALA A 34 2.11 26.03 -8.43
C ALA A 34 2.27 27.09 -7.33
N ARG A 35 1.21 27.83 -7.00
CA ARG A 35 1.20 28.79 -5.89
C ARG A 35 1.56 28.15 -4.55
N ARG A 36 1.01 26.95 -4.29
CA ARG A 36 1.33 26.16 -3.10
C ARG A 36 2.82 25.77 -3.05
N ALA A 37 3.39 25.31 -4.16
CA ALA A 37 4.80 24.95 -4.25
C ALA A 37 5.73 26.17 -4.06
N GLU A 38 5.31 27.36 -4.48
CA GLU A 38 6.03 28.61 -4.22
C GLU A 38 6.02 29.00 -2.73
N GLU A 39 4.90 28.80 -2.03
CA GLU A 39 4.77 29.19 -0.61
C GLU A 39 5.38 28.17 0.36
N PHE A 40 5.19 26.87 0.11
CA PHE A 40 5.62 25.79 1.01
C PHE A 40 6.87 25.03 0.56
N GLY A 41 7.32 25.24 -0.68
CA GLY A 41 8.35 24.43 -1.31
C GLY A 41 7.85 23.07 -1.79
N SER A 42 8.64 22.41 -2.64
CA SER A 42 8.44 21.02 -3.05
C SER A 42 9.80 20.33 -3.04
N THR A 43 10.05 19.52 -2.02
CA THR A 43 11.29 18.73 -1.90
C THR A 43 11.09 17.39 -2.57
N ARG A 44 11.86 17.11 -3.62
CA ARG A 44 11.85 15.81 -4.30
C ARG A 44 12.90 14.88 -3.71
N LEU A 45 12.66 13.58 -3.83
CA LEU A 45 13.65 12.57 -3.49
C LEU A 45 14.76 12.54 -4.56
N GLU A 46 15.93 13.09 -4.23
CA GLU A 46 17.04 13.26 -5.17
C GLU A 46 18.38 12.89 -4.53
N LEU A 47 19.26 12.23 -5.30
CA LEU A 47 20.59 11.84 -4.84
C LEU A 47 21.46 13.09 -4.69
N ALA A 48 21.82 13.44 -3.46
CA ALA A 48 22.63 14.60 -3.15
C ALA A 48 24.13 14.30 -3.22
N SER A 49 24.56 13.18 -2.63
CA SER A 49 25.98 12.79 -2.63
C SER A 49 26.18 11.30 -2.37
N THR A 50 27.43 10.83 -2.48
CA THR A 50 27.83 9.49 -2.07
C THR A 50 29.08 9.59 -1.21
N THR A 51 29.06 8.91 -0.07
CA THR A 51 30.16 8.83 0.89
C THR A 51 30.52 7.37 1.13
N ASN A 52 31.62 7.14 1.85
CA ASN A 52 32.17 5.82 2.07
C ASN A 52 32.50 5.64 3.55
N LEU A 53 31.82 4.70 4.22
CA LEU A 53 32.16 4.32 5.59
C LEU A 53 33.34 3.35 5.55
N LYS A 54 34.46 3.76 6.15
CA LYS A 54 35.67 2.92 6.22
C LYS A 54 35.72 2.16 7.54
N THR A 55 35.95 0.85 7.47
CA THR A 55 36.15 -0.02 8.64
C THR A 55 37.62 -0.45 8.74
N PRO A 56 38.19 -0.57 9.97
CA PRO A 56 39.57 -1.04 10.15
C PRO A 56 39.81 -2.44 9.58
N HIS A 57 38.80 -3.30 9.67
CA HIS A 57 38.83 -4.68 9.16
C HIS A 57 37.78 -4.87 8.08
N ALA A 58 38.03 -5.82 7.17
CA ALA A 58 37.04 -6.23 6.19
C ALA A 58 35.83 -6.82 6.91
N SER A 59 34.65 -6.26 6.65
CA SER A 59 33.41 -6.61 7.35
C SER A 59 32.24 -6.66 6.38
N LEU A 60 31.21 -7.40 6.76
CA LEU A 60 29.90 -7.35 6.15
C LEU A 60 29.12 -6.21 6.78
N ARG A 61 28.58 -5.33 5.94
CA ARG A 61 27.59 -4.34 6.35
C ARG A 61 26.30 -5.04 6.79
N GLN A 62 25.68 -4.57 7.86
CA GLN A 62 24.43 -5.15 8.37
C GLN A 62 23.31 -4.13 8.32
N ASP A 63 23.50 -2.95 8.94
CA ASP A 63 22.48 -1.90 8.94
C ASP A 63 23.08 -0.52 9.29
N ILE A 64 22.30 0.54 9.09
CA ILE A 64 22.60 1.90 9.53
C ILE A 64 21.36 2.52 10.20
N VAL A 65 21.57 3.47 11.11
CA VAL A 65 20.49 4.28 11.70
C VAL A 65 21.00 5.65 12.10
N ALA A 66 20.14 6.68 12.05
CA ALA A 66 20.49 8.03 12.48
C ALA A 66 20.31 8.17 14.00
N VAL A 67 21.28 8.78 14.67
CA VAL A 67 21.21 9.13 16.11
C VAL A 67 21.68 10.57 16.26
N GLY A 68 20.73 11.49 16.44
CA GLY A 68 21.00 12.92 16.33
C GLY A 68 21.54 13.27 14.94
N ASP A 69 22.71 13.90 14.89
CA ASP A 69 23.44 14.25 13.69
C ASP A 69 24.42 13.16 13.19
N LYS A 70 24.54 12.05 13.94
CA LYS A 70 25.47 10.95 13.67
C LYS A 70 24.80 9.77 12.98
N LEU A 71 25.59 9.00 12.25
CA LEU A 71 25.19 7.75 11.64
C LEU A 71 25.79 6.59 12.45
N LEU A 72 24.95 5.77 13.07
CA LEU A 72 25.36 4.50 13.66
C LEU A 72 25.40 3.45 12.56
N PHE A 73 26.56 2.83 12.38
CA PHE A 73 26.79 1.74 11.44
C PHE A 73 27.08 0.44 12.17
N GLY A 74 26.33 -0.59 11.79
CA GLY A 74 26.55 -1.96 12.24
C GLY A 74 27.21 -2.82 11.19
N SER A 75 28.30 -3.48 11.55
CA SER A 75 29.01 -4.41 10.67
C SER A 75 29.45 -5.67 11.40
N ARG A 76 29.83 -6.70 10.63
CA ARG A 76 30.34 -7.97 11.16
C ARG A 76 31.48 -8.51 10.30
N ALA A 77 32.66 -8.70 10.87
CA ALA A 77 33.69 -9.51 10.22
C ALA A 77 33.39 -11.01 10.40
N ARG A 78 33.72 -11.85 9.41
CA ARG A 78 33.47 -13.30 9.51
C ARG A 78 34.25 -13.89 10.69
N GLY A 79 33.57 -14.61 11.58
CA GLY A 79 34.19 -15.23 12.76
C GLY A 79 34.64 -14.24 13.84
N SER A 80 34.19 -12.99 13.78
CA SER A 80 34.48 -11.93 14.74
C SER A 80 33.20 -11.41 15.38
N GLU A 81 33.37 -10.71 16.49
CA GLU A 81 32.29 -9.99 17.16
C GLU A 81 31.68 -8.92 16.23
N PRO A 82 30.36 -8.68 16.32
CA PRO A 82 29.73 -7.55 15.65
C PRO A 82 30.37 -6.24 16.12
N VAL A 83 30.40 -5.24 15.24
CA VAL A 83 30.98 -3.93 15.53
C VAL A 83 29.91 -2.86 15.29
N LEU A 84 29.72 -2.02 16.30
CA LEU A 84 28.95 -0.79 16.21
C LEU A 84 29.93 0.39 16.18
N ALA A 85 29.76 1.29 15.22
CA ALA A 85 30.61 2.47 15.08
C ALA A 85 29.80 3.69 14.64
N LEU A 86 30.17 4.86 15.16
CA LEU A 86 29.56 6.13 14.79
C LEU A 86 30.36 6.81 13.68
N TYR A 87 29.65 7.44 12.76
CA TYR A 87 30.21 8.21 11.66
C TYR A 87 29.51 9.57 11.58
N ASP A 88 30.24 10.58 11.10
CA ASP A 88 29.62 11.83 10.65
C ASP A 88 29.00 11.66 9.26
N ARG A 89 28.28 12.70 8.79
CA ARG A 89 27.67 12.69 7.45
C ARG A 89 28.68 12.70 6.31
N ALA A 90 29.93 13.08 6.55
CA ALA A 90 31.00 13.04 5.56
C ALA A 90 31.63 11.63 5.44
N GLY A 91 31.25 10.69 6.32
CA GLY A 91 31.75 9.33 6.34
C GLY A 91 33.03 9.16 7.16
N ASN A 92 33.40 10.15 7.98
CA ASN A 92 34.52 10.01 8.92
C ASN A 92 34.05 9.24 10.15
N ARG A 93 34.85 8.23 10.55
CA ARG A 93 34.60 7.49 11.79
C ARG A 93 34.86 8.42 12.98
N LEU A 94 33.89 8.48 13.88
CA LEU A 94 33.99 9.25 15.12
C LEU A 94 34.76 8.44 16.19
N PRO A 95 35.45 9.12 17.12
CA PRO A 95 36.08 8.47 18.28
C PRO A 95 35.08 7.64 19.10
N GLU A 96 35.56 6.60 19.79
CA GLU A 96 34.69 5.68 20.56
C GLU A 96 34.04 6.36 21.78
N ASP A 97 34.71 7.38 22.34
CA ASP A 97 34.23 8.25 23.43
C ASP A 97 33.35 9.42 22.95
N ALA A 98 33.13 9.57 21.64
CA ALA A 98 32.36 10.67 21.07
C ALA A 98 30.84 10.43 21.08
N GLY A 99 30.33 9.43 21.81
CA GLY A 99 28.95 8.99 21.68
C GLY A 99 28.40 8.28 22.90
N PHE A 100 27.49 7.33 22.65
CA PHE A 100 26.79 6.53 23.66
C PHE A 100 27.29 5.07 23.70
N LEU A 101 28.31 4.76 22.91
CA LEU A 101 28.86 3.40 22.76
C LEU A 101 29.96 3.10 23.79
N ASP A 102 30.42 4.10 24.54
CA ASP A 102 31.38 3.97 25.65
C ASP A 102 30.71 3.85 27.02
N ASP A 103 29.37 3.94 27.08
CA ASP A 103 28.61 3.74 28.31
C ASP A 103 29.00 2.41 28.98
N PRO A 104 29.51 2.42 30.23
CA PRO A 104 30.01 1.20 30.88
C PRO A 104 28.96 0.10 31.03
N ALA A 105 27.68 0.46 31.14
CA ALA A 105 26.59 -0.50 31.18
C ALA A 105 26.37 -1.14 29.81
N PHE A 106 26.38 -0.36 28.73
CA PHE A 106 26.31 -0.89 27.37
C PHE A 106 27.50 -1.82 27.08
N VAL A 107 28.73 -1.37 27.34
CA VAL A 107 29.94 -2.16 27.07
C VAL A 107 29.89 -3.50 27.78
N ARG A 108 29.40 -3.54 29.03
CA ARG A 108 29.23 -4.78 29.78
C ARG A 108 28.22 -5.73 29.13
N GLU A 109 27.02 -5.23 28.78
CA GLU A 109 25.98 -6.06 28.16
C GLU A 109 26.38 -6.53 26.76
N PHE A 110 27.00 -5.66 25.95
CA PHE A 110 27.49 -5.99 24.62
C PHE A 110 28.60 -7.04 24.67
N THR A 111 29.57 -6.88 25.58
CA THR A 111 30.64 -7.88 25.80
C THR A 111 30.06 -9.22 26.27
N ALA A 112 29.05 -9.19 27.14
CA ALA A 112 28.38 -10.43 27.58
C ALA A 112 27.68 -11.11 26.39
N LEU A 113 26.96 -10.34 25.56
CA LEU A 113 26.28 -10.86 24.38
C LEU A 113 27.26 -11.58 23.44
N THR A 114 28.36 -10.93 23.06
CA THR A 114 29.33 -11.50 22.12
C THR A 114 30.13 -12.66 22.71
N ARG A 115 30.38 -12.64 24.04
CA ARG A 115 31.08 -13.72 24.74
C ARG A 115 30.22 -14.98 24.91
N TYR A 116 28.94 -14.85 25.26
CA TYR A 116 28.07 -15.99 25.55
C TYR A 116 27.44 -16.58 24.29
N TYR A 117 27.24 -15.77 23.25
CA TYR A 117 26.62 -16.18 21.99
C TYR A 117 27.63 -16.03 20.85
N ARG A 118 28.36 -17.11 20.57
CA ARG A 118 29.45 -17.10 19.57
C ARG A 118 28.99 -16.70 18.17
N ASP A 119 27.76 -17.03 17.80
CA ASP A 119 27.17 -16.70 16.50
C ASP A 119 26.35 -15.40 16.53
N ALA A 120 26.52 -14.58 17.57
CA ALA A 120 25.83 -13.30 17.69
C ALA A 120 26.12 -12.40 16.49
N HIS A 121 25.07 -11.97 15.81
CA HIS A 121 25.21 -11.01 14.71
C HIS A 121 24.03 -10.05 14.67
N LEU A 122 24.33 -8.81 14.29
CA LEU A 122 23.35 -7.75 14.18
C LEU A 122 22.41 -8.03 13.00
N LEU A 123 21.11 -8.08 13.27
CA LEU A 123 20.08 -8.19 12.24
C LEU A 123 19.64 -6.82 11.74
N ARG A 124 19.41 -5.88 12.67
CA ARG A 124 18.93 -4.54 12.35
C ARG A 124 19.21 -3.52 13.44
N LEU A 125 19.24 -2.28 13.02
CA LEU A 125 19.18 -1.08 13.85
C LEU A 125 17.86 -0.38 13.55
N ARG A 126 17.11 0.00 14.59
CA ARG A 126 15.78 0.59 14.41
C ARG A 126 15.49 1.67 15.43
N ARG A 127 14.80 2.73 14.99
CA ARG A 127 14.17 3.72 15.87
C ARG A 127 12.69 3.40 16.05
N THR A 128 12.20 3.44 17.28
CA THR A 128 10.79 3.19 17.61
C THR A 128 10.41 3.96 18.86
N ASP A 129 9.36 4.78 18.82
CA ASP A 129 8.78 5.49 19.99
C ASP A 129 9.80 6.13 20.93
N GLY A 130 10.69 6.98 20.38
CA GLY A 130 11.74 7.65 21.16
C GLY A 130 12.82 6.72 21.70
N ARG A 131 12.96 5.51 21.14
CA ARG A 131 14.00 4.53 21.48
C ARG A 131 14.81 4.16 20.26
N LEU A 132 16.04 3.74 20.53
CA LEU A 132 16.92 3.08 19.57
C LEU A 132 17.10 1.62 20.01
N LEU A 133 16.98 0.71 19.06
CA LEU A 133 17.17 -0.73 19.25
C LEU A 133 18.29 -1.23 18.34
N ALA A 134 19.19 -2.04 18.89
CA ALA A 134 20.12 -2.87 18.13
C ALA A 134 19.78 -4.34 18.39
N VAL A 135 19.26 -5.01 17.36
CA VAL A 135 18.70 -6.36 17.45
C VAL A 135 19.71 -7.36 16.90
N PHE A 136 20.08 -8.33 17.73
CA PHE A 136 21.05 -9.37 17.42
C PHE A 136 20.37 -10.74 17.39
N ARG A 137 20.72 -11.55 16.40
CA ARG A 137 20.45 -12.99 16.43
C ARG A 137 21.47 -13.66 17.35
N THR A 138 21.02 -14.58 18.19
CA THR A 138 21.84 -15.26 19.19
C THR A 138 21.81 -16.79 19.08
N GLY A 139 20.93 -17.34 18.22
CA GLY A 139 20.79 -18.76 17.97
C GLY A 139 20.28 -19.06 16.56
N GLU A 140 19.97 -20.32 16.30
CA GLU A 140 19.51 -20.80 14.98
C GLU A 140 18.04 -20.47 14.72
N LYS A 141 17.21 -20.35 15.75
CA LYS A 141 15.79 -20.04 15.57
C LYS A 141 15.61 -18.56 15.28
N ALA A 142 14.62 -18.24 14.47
CA ALA A 142 14.28 -16.86 14.12
C ALA A 142 13.98 -15.98 15.35
N ASP A 143 13.42 -16.58 16.41
CA ASP A 143 13.04 -15.90 17.66
C ASP A 143 14.17 -15.85 18.70
N ASP A 144 15.35 -16.47 18.43
CA ASP A 144 16.50 -16.41 19.32
C ASP A 144 17.20 -15.06 19.18
N VAL A 145 16.54 -13.99 19.60
CA VAL A 145 17.01 -12.60 19.48
C VAL A 145 17.31 -11.97 20.83
N ARG A 146 18.26 -11.04 20.84
CA ARG A 146 18.56 -10.12 21.94
C ARG A 146 18.59 -8.70 21.40
N ALA A 147 17.99 -7.77 22.12
CA ALA A 147 17.95 -6.38 21.68
C ALA A 147 18.51 -5.46 22.77
N LEU A 148 19.55 -4.72 22.40
CA LEU A 148 20.10 -3.63 23.19
C LEU A 148 19.28 -2.38 22.93
N ARG A 149 19.00 -1.62 23.99
CA ARG A 149 18.01 -0.54 23.96
C ARG A 149 18.55 0.73 24.57
N TRP A 150 18.31 1.85 23.89
CA TRP A 150 18.58 3.20 24.35
C TRP A 150 17.32 4.06 24.31
N THR A 151 17.20 5.00 25.23
CA THR A 151 16.25 6.12 25.12
C THR A 151 16.88 7.21 24.26
N LEU A 152 16.13 7.75 23.31
CA LEU A 152 16.50 8.93 22.55
C LEU A 152 15.92 10.17 23.24
N THR A 153 16.79 11.10 23.59
CA THR A 153 16.42 12.41 24.17
C THR A 153 16.04 13.41 23.08
N GLU A 154 15.33 14.48 23.45
CA GLU A 154 14.97 15.57 22.52
C GLU A 154 16.20 16.26 21.90
N ASP A 155 17.34 16.26 22.60
CA ASP A 155 18.61 16.79 22.11
C ASP A 155 19.32 15.85 21.11
N GLY A 156 18.70 14.72 20.74
CA GLY A 156 19.29 13.73 19.83
C GLY A 156 20.36 12.83 20.46
N ARG A 157 20.56 12.88 21.79
CA ARG A 157 21.45 11.96 22.51
C ARG A 157 20.74 10.63 22.80
N ALA A 158 21.50 9.54 22.83
CA ALA A 158 21.02 8.21 23.20
C ALA A 158 21.58 7.80 24.58
N GLU A 159 20.71 7.37 25.48
CA GLU A 159 21.07 6.92 26.83
C GLU A 159 20.77 5.43 26.98
N PHE A 160 21.76 4.62 27.37
CA PHE A 160 21.58 3.17 27.43
C PHE A 160 20.62 2.78 28.55
N LEU A 161 19.67 1.91 28.23
CA LEU A 161 18.69 1.40 29.18
C LEU A 161 19.07 0.00 29.65
N ASP A 162 19.02 -0.97 28.75
CA ASP A 162 19.22 -2.39 29.05
C ASP A 162 19.38 -3.24 27.77
N ALA A 163 19.59 -4.54 27.98
CA ALA A 163 19.60 -5.58 26.96
C ALA A 163 18.27 -6.37 26.88
N ARG A 164 17.13 -5.69 27.11
CA ARG A 164 15.79 -6.32 27.17
C ARG A 164 14.80 -5.70 26.18
N GLY A 165 15.31 -5.21 25.05
CA GLY A 165 14.52 -4.54 24.03
C GLY A 165 13.69 -5.46 23.14
N GLU A 166 13.71 -6.79 23.33
CA GLU A 166 13.10 -7.74 22.39
C GLU A 166 11.58 -7.54 22.28
N ARG A 167 10.96 -7.09 23.38
CA ARG A 167 9.52 -6.76 23.42
C ARG A 167 9.17 -5.47 22.67
N ASP A 168 10.15 -4.60 22.46
CA ASP A 168 9.97 -3.37 21.69
C ASP A 168 10.22 -3.60 20.19
N ASP A 169 10.85 -4.73 19.83
CA ASP A 169 11.11 -5.12 18.44
C ASP A 169 9.87 -5.76 17.77
N VAL A 170 8.75 -5.05 17.78
CA VAL A 170 7.48 -5.54 17.24
C VAL A 170 7.47 -5.44 15.72
N VAL A 171 7.13 -6.57 15.08
CA VAL A 171 6.92 -6.62 13.63
C VAL A 171 5.50 -6.16 13.32
N PRO A 172 5.31 -5.11 12.49
CA PRO A 172 3.97 -4.68 12.12
C PRO A 172 3.29 -5.69 11.19
N PRO A 173 1.95 -5.71 11.14
CA PRO A 173 1.23 -6.57 10.21
C PRO A 173 1.62 -6.29 8.75
N ALA A 174 2.05 -7.33 8.04
CA ALA A 174 2.43 -7.24 6.63
C ALA A 174 1.24 -6.89 5.70
N GLN A 175 0.03 -7.26 6.11
CA GLN A 175 -1.20 -7.07 5.33
C GLN A 175 -2.06 -5.97 5.95
N ASP A 176 -2.30 -4.91 5.19
CA ASP A 176 -3.22 -3.81 5.48
C ASP A 176 -4.61 -4.03 4.85
N VAL A 177 -4.84 -5.23 4.36
CA VAL A 177 -6.08 -5.64 3.71
C VAL A 177 -6.70 -6.80 4.46
N THR A 178 -8.02 -6.76 4.60
CA THR A 178 -8.77 -7.82 5.27
C THR A 178 -9.22 -8.84 4.23
N TRP A 179 -8.58 -10.01 4.24
CA TRP A 179 -8.94 -11.11 3.36
C TRP A 179 -10.22 -11.80 3.84
N THR A 180 -11.21 -11.90 2.97
CA THR A 180 -12.46 -12.65 3.18
C THR A 180 -12.40 -13.96 2.40
N GLY A 181 -12.37 -15.08 3.11
CA GLY A 181 -12.44 -16.41 2.50
C GLY A 181 -13.84 -16.70 1.97
N THR A 182 -13.90 -17.40 0.84
CA THR A 182 -15.16 -17.90 0.25
C THR A 182 -15.48 -19.29 0.77
N GLY A 183 -16.74 -19.70 0.66
CA GLY A 183 -17.20 -21.04 0.99
C GLY A 183 -18.26 -21.57 0.03
N ARG A 184 -18.90 -22.69 0.41
CA ARG A 184 -19.92 -23.35 -0.44
C ARG A 184 -21.10 -22.46 -0.82
N ALA A 185 -21.43 -21.46 0.01
CA ALA A 185 -22.51 -20.52 -0.27
C ALA A 185 -22.20 -19.60 -1.48
N ASP A 186 -20.91 -19.41 -1.78
CA ASP A 186 -20.44 -18.58 -2.88
C ASP A 186 -20.31 -19.39 -4.19
N HIS A 187 -20.51 -20.71 -4.14
CA HIS A 187 -20.43 -21.56 -5.33
C HIS A 187 -21.68 -21.39 -6.19
N VAL A 188 -21.47 -20.95 -7.44
CA VAL A 188 -22.49 -20.95 -8.47
C VAL A 188 -22.32 -22.21 -9.31
N LEU A 189 -23.30 -23.10 -9.21
CA LEU A 189 -23.34 -24.36 -9.95
C LEU A 189 -24.03 -24.15 -11.30
N GLY A 190 -23.66 -24.96 -12.29
CA GLY A 190 -24.24 -24.90 -13.63
C GLY A 190 -23.34 -25.56 -14.67
N ARG A 191 -23.57 -25.22 -15.95
CA ARG A 191 -22.71 -25.70 -17.06
C ARG A 191 -21.27 -25.24 -16.90
N GLU A 192 -21.07 -24.05 -16.37
CA GLU A 192 -19.77 -23.46 -16.11
C GLU A 192 -19.71 -23.00 -14.64
N PRO A 193 -19.37 -23.91 -13.72
CA PRO A 193 -19.39 -23.60 -12.30
C PRO A 193 -18.22 -22.67 -11.91
N TYR A 194 -18.46 -21.77 -10.95
CA TYR A 194 -17.47 -20.83 -10.43
C TYR A 194 -17.75 -20.44 -8.97
N VAL A 195 -16.76 -19.85 -8.31
CA VAL A 195 -16.88 -19.18 -7.01
C VAL A 195 -17.16 -17.69 -7.25
N ALA A 196 -18.29 -17.20 -6.75
CA ALA A 196 -18.65 -15.78 -6.86
C ALA A 196 -17.86 -14.93 -5.87
N VAL A 197 -17.30 -13.83 -6.34
CA VAL A 197 -16.58 -12.85 -5.52
C VAL A 197 -17.06 -11.42 -5.86
N PRO A 198 -16.82 -10.41 -5.00
CA PRO A 198 -17.24 -9.04 -5.26
C PRO A 198 -16.73 -8.47 -6.58
N GLY A 199 -17.44 -7.46 -7.09
CA GLY A 199 -17.18 -6.89 -8.42
C GLY A 199 -17.85 -7.66 -9.57
N GLY A 200 -18.81 -8.53 -9.26
CA GLY A 200 -19.51 -9.33 -10.26
C GLY A 200 -18.59 -10.32 -10.96
N LEU A 201 -17.64 -10.88 -10.22
CA LEU A 201 -16.62 -11.78 -10.75
C LEU A 201 -16.93 -13.24 -10.40
N GLY A 202 -16.58 -14.12 -11.34
CA GLY A 202 -16.52 -15.56 -11.12
C GLY A 202 -15.09 -16.07 -11.24
N VAL A 203 -14.63 -16.81 -10.22
CA VAL A 203 -13.32 -17.44 -10.18
C VAL A 203 -13.47 -18.95 -10.25
N ALA A 204 -12.73 -19.63 -11.13
CA ALA A 204 -12.78 -21.08 -11.23
C ALA A 204 -11.42 -21.66 -11.65
N ALA A 205 -10.89 -22.60 -10.88
CA ALA A 205 -9.74 -23.44 -11.23
C ALA A 205 -10.27 -24.81 -11.67
N LEU A 206 -10.67 -24.96 -12.92
CA LEU A 206 -11.32 -26.18 -13.43
C LEU A 206 -10.75 -26.57 -14.78
N GLY A 207 -10.71 -27.87 -15.09
CA GLY A 207 -10.28 -28.34 -16.40
C GLY A 207 -8.85 -27.94 -16.76
N GLY A 208 -7.98 -27.82 -15.76
CA GLY A 208 -6.57 -27.46 -15.94
C GLY A 208 -6.31 -25.97 -16.14
N THR A 209 -7.30 -25.09 -15.92
CA THR A 209 -7.11 -23.64 -16.03
C THR A 209 -7.77 -22.88 -14.87
N LEU A 210 -7.03 -21.94 -14.26
CA LEU A 210 -7.60 -20.88 -13.43
C LEU A 210 -8.15 -19.78 -14.33
N THR A 211 -9.43 -19.46 -14.16
CA THR A 211 -10.13 -18.42 -14.91
C THR A 211 -10.75 -17.40 -13.98
N VAL A 212 -10.64 -16.13 -14.35
CA VAL A 212 -11.44 -15.04 -13.77
C VAL A 212 -12.36 -14.49 -14.86
N ARG A 213 -13.63 -14.32 -14.53
CA ARG A 213 -14.70 -14.00 -15.49
C ARG A 213 -15.57 -12.88 -14.96
N ALA A 214 -16.08 -12.06 -15.86
CA ALA A 214 -17.14 -11.11 -15.55
C ALA A 214 -18.51 -11.78 -15.45
N GLU A 215 -19.50 -11.05 -14.92
CA GLU A 215 -20.89 -11.49 -14.77
C GLU A 215 -21.55 -11.91 -16.10
N ASP A 216 -21.14 -11.31 -17.22
CA ASP A 216 -21.64 -11.66 -18.57
C ASP A 216 -20.96 -12.91 -19.16
N GLY A 217 -20.05 -13.54 -18.42
CA GLY A 217 -19.29 -14.73 -18.84
C GLY A 217 -18.00 -14.40 -19.59
N THR A 218 -17.69 -13.13 -19.84
CA THR A 218 -16.44 -12.72 -20.49
C THR A 218 -15.25 -13.17 -19.65
N ARG A 219 -14.33 -13.91 -20.26
CA ARG A 219 -13.10 -14.37 -19.61
C ARG A 219 -12.10 -13.22 -19.57
N LEU A 220 -11.80 -12.72 -18.38
CA LEU A 220 -10.89 -11.60 -18.16
C LEU A 220 -9.45 -12.06 -17.93
N TYR A 221 -9.27 -13.29 -17.44
CA TYR A 221 -7.96 -13.86 -17.15
C TYR A 221 -7.98 -15.38 -17.29
N ALA A 222 -6.85 -15.95 -17.70
CA ALA A 222 -6.65 -17.39 -17.74
C ALA A 222 -5.17 -17.76 -17.59
N GLU A 223 -4.91 -18.80 -16.82
CA GLU A 223 -3.58 -19.41 -16.70
C GLU A 223 -3.72 -20.90 -16.30
N PRO A 224 -2.73 -21.75 -16.62
CA PRO A 224 -2.81 -23.18 -16.31
C PRO A 224 -2.78 -23.47 -14.81
N VAL A 225 -3.32 -24.62 -14.39
CA VAL A 225 -3.19 -25.19 -13.03
C VAL A 225 -2.73 -26.64 -13.13
N THR A 226 -2.04 -27.13 -12.09
CA THR A 226 -1.41 -28.46 -12.11
C THR A 226 -2.42 -29.60 -12.14
N GLU A 227 -3.46 -29.55 -11.31
CA GLU A 227 -4.49 -30.60 -11.25
C GLU A 227 -5.69 -30.24 -12.14
N PRO A 228 -5.91 -30.93 -13.27
CA PRO A 228 -7.02 -30.63 -14.16
C PRO A 228 -8.38 -31.13 -13.64
N LEU A 229 -8.39 -32.13 -12.76
CA LEU A 229 -9.60 -32.78 -12.25
C LEU A 229 -10.10 -32.20 -10.92
N GLN A 230 -9.57 -31.05 -10.48
CA GLN A 230 -10.03 -30.39 -9.26
C GLN A 230 -11.45 -29.83 -9.43
N SER A 231 -12.21 -29.82 -8.34
CA SER A 231 -13.53 -29.22 -8.21
C SER A 231 -13.45 -27.82 -7.61
N LEU A 232 -14.57 -27.08 -7.59
CA LEU A 232 -14.61 -25.75 -6.96
C LEU A 232 -14.23 -25.77 -5.47
N ALA A 233 -14.54 -26.86 -4.77
CA ALA A 233 -14.28 -26.96 -3.33
C ALA A 233 -12.80 -27.24 -3.00
N ASP A 234 -12.01 -27.64 -4.00
CA ASP A 234 -10.61 -28.02 -3.81
C ASP A 234 -9.67 -26.82 -3.88
N ALA A 235 -10.07 -25.74 -4.56
CA ALA A 235 -9.32 -24.50 -4.64
C ALA A 235 -9.74 -23.55 -3.50
N ALA A 236 -8.76 -22.98 -2.79
CA ALA A 236 -9.04 -21.96 -1.79
C ALA A 236 -9.10 -20.58 -2.46
N VAL A 237 -10.24 -19.89 -2.36
CA VAL A 237 -10.43 -18.54 -2.90
C VAL A 237 -10.75 -17.56 -1.77
N ALA A 238 -10.02 -16.46 -1.72
CA ALA A 238 -10.29 -15.32 -0.85
C ALA A 238 -10.21 -14.01 -1.63
N TYR A 239 -10.86 -12.96 -1.12
CA TYR A 239 -10.84 -11.64 -1.74
C TYR A 239 -10.67 -10.51 -0.72
N ALA A 240 -10.25 -9.35 -1.20
CA ALA A 240 -10.25 -8.10 -0.45
C ALA A 240 -10.60 -6.94 -1.39
N SER A 241 -11.23 -5.87 -0.87
CA SER A 241 -11.60 -4.69 -1.66
C SER A 241 -10.80 -3.47 -1.20
N VAL A 242 -10.26 -2.73 -2.17
CA VAL A 242 -9.53 -1.47 -1.96
C VAL A 242 -9.96 -0.48 -3.04
N GLY A 243 -10.84 0.46 -2.71
CA GLY A 243 -11.45 1.35 -3.69
C GLY A 243 -12.06 0.57 -4.87
N PRO A 244 -11.70 0.85 -6.13
CA PRO A 244 -12.19 0.12 -7.30
C PRO A 244 -11.46 -1.21 -7.57
N LEU A 245 -10.51 -1.61 -6.73
CA LEU A 245 -9.73 -2.84 -6.88
C LEU A 245 -10.36 -3.98 -6.07
N THR A 246 -10.53 -5.13 -6.72
CA THR A 246 -10.79 -6.41 -6.04
C THR A 246 -9.52 -7.24 -6.10
N LEU A 247 -8.87 -7.43 -4.96
CA LEU A 247 -7.74 -8.34 -4.80
C LEU A 247 -8.28 -9.76 -4.62
N LEU A 248 -7.69 -10.73 -5.31
CA LEU A 248 -8.03 -12.14 -5.24
C LEU A 248 -6.79 -12.92 -4.80
N ARG A 249 -6.96 -13.82 -3.83
CA ARG A 249 -5.98 -14.83 -3.46
C ARG A 249 -6.56 -16.20 -3.80
N VAL A 250 -5.90 -16.92 -4.69
CA VAL A 250 -6.36 -18.22 -5.18
C VAL A 250 -5.26 -19.25 -4.98
N ARG A 251 -5.54 -20.32 -4.23
CA ARG A 251 -4.69 -21.50 -4.16
C ARG A 251 -5.35 -22.65 -4.92
N PRO A 252 -4.86 -23.01 -6.11
CA PRO A 252 -5.31 -24.21 -6.79
C PRO A 252 -4.96 -25.46 -5.98
N TYR A 253 -5.70 -26.53 -6.21
CA TYR A 253 -5.50 -27.80 -5.52
C TYR A 253 -4.13 -28.42 -5.82
N LYS A 254 -3.46 -28.93 -4.78
CA LYS A 254 -2.09 -29.49 -4.81
C LYS A 254 -1.01 -28.53 -5.34
N GLU A 255 -1.26 -27.23 -5.32
CA GLU A 255 -0.23 -26.22 -5.51
C GLU A 255 0.14 -25.61 -4.16
N ASP A 256 1.43 -25.40 -3.93
CA ASP A 256 1.95 -24.84 -2.67
C ASP A 256 1.92 -23.30 -2.65
N THR A 257 1.67 -22.68 -3.80
CA THR A 257 1.76 -21.24 -4.01
C THR A 257 0.39 -20.61 -4.23
N ASP A 258 0.08 -19.58 -3.45
CA ASP A 258 -1.06 -18.70 -3.71
C ASP A 258 -0.78 -17.81 -4.92
N ARG A 259 -1.81 -17.60 -5.74
CA ARG A 259 -1.80 -16.65 -6.85
C ARG A 259 -2.54 -15.40 -6.43
N TYR A 260 -1.94 -14.25 -6.64
CA TYR A 260 -2.56 -12.97 -6.30
C TYR A 260 -2.94 -12.23 -7.57
N LEU A 261 -4.23 -12.03 -7.77
CA LEU A 261 -4.78 -11.34 -8.94
C LEU A 261 -5.45 -10.04 -8.48
N VAL A 262 -5.35 -9.00 -9.29
CA VAL A 262 -6.01 -7.72 -9.05
C VAL A 262 -6.95 -7.44 -10.21
N PHE A 263 -8.24 -7.42 -9.92
CA PHE A 263 -9.26 -6.91 -10.82
C PHE A 263 -9.46 -5.42 -10.59
N ASN A 264 -9.47 -4.63 -11.67
CA ASN A 264 -9.82 -3.22 -11.63
C ASN A 264 -11.21 -3.01 -12.24
N ALA A 265 -12.16 -2.52 -11.46
CA ALA A 265 -13.54 -2.31 -11.92
C ALA A 265 -13.68 -1.22 -12.99
N LEU A 266 -12.79 -0.22 -13.00
CA LEU A 266 -12.85 0.90 -13.94
C LEU A 266 -12.42 0.47 -15.35
N THR A 267 -11.30 -0.25 -15.43
CA THR A 267 -10.72 -0.75 -16.70
C THR A 267 -11.23 -2.13 -17.10
N ARG A 268 -11.87 -2.85 -16.17
CA ARG A 268 -12.29 -4.26 -16.29
C ARG A 268 -11.15 -5.21 -16.67
N THR A 269 -9.92 -4.91 -16.24
CA THR A 269 -8.75 -5.76 -16.46
C THR A 269 -8.40 -6.55 -15.21
N VAL A 270 -7.73 -7.69 -15.40
CA VAL A 270 -7.18 -8.53 -14.33
C VAL A 270 -5.69 -8.70 -14.56
N VAL A 271 -4.89 -8.45 -13.54
CA VAL A 271 -3.43 -8.59 -13.59
C VAL A 271 -2.94 -9.47 -12.44
N ARG A 272 -1.88 -10.25 -12.67
CA ARG A 272 -1.26 -11.10 -11.64
C ARG A 272 -0.12 -10.36 -10.96
N LEU A 273 -0.19 -10.21 -9.64
CA LEU A 273 0.73 -9.43 -8.81
C LEU A 273 1.04 -10.20 -7.50
N ASP A 274 1.89 -11.23 -7.60
CA ASP A 274 2.17 -12.16 -6.49
C ASP A 274 2.89 -11.54 -5.28
N GLY A 275 3.56 -10.39 -5.46
CA GLY A 275 4.19 -9.66 -4.36
C GLY A 275 3.22 -9.25 -3.25
N ILE A 276 1.92 -9.13 -3.55
CA ILE A 276 0.84 -8.89 -2.58
C ILE A 276 0.82 -9.95 -1.48
N GLY A 277 1.21 -11.19 -1.79
CA GLY A 277 1.25 -12.28 -0.81
C GLY A 277 2.27 -12.08 0.30
N GLN A 278 3.35 -11.35 0.02
CA GLN A 278 4.40 -11.08 1.00
C GLN A 278 3.98 -9.95 1.95
N ALA A 279 3.59 -8.81 1.39
CA ALA A 279 2.99 -7.71 2.13
C ALA A 279 2.09 -6.90 1.19
N CYS A 280 1.08 -6.24 1.73
CA CYS A 280 0.18 -5.40 0.95
C CYS A 280 -0.28 -4.22 1.81
N ARG A 281 0.10 -3.00 1.42
CA ARG A 281 -0.29 -1.76 2.08
C ARG A 281 -1.23 -0.97 1.19
N ARG A 282 -2.22 -0.31 1.79
CA ARG A 282 -3.10 0.62 1.06
C ARG A 282 -2.35 1.91 0.81
N LEU A 283 -2.45 2.44 -0.40
CA LEU A 283 -2.01 3.80 -0.68
C LEU A 283 -3.01 4.80 -0.05
N PRO A 284 -2.59 6.02 0.29
CA PRO A 284 -3.46 7.03 0.87
C PRO A 284 -4.72 7.27 0.03
N GLU A 285 -5.84 7.61 0.67
CA GLU A 285 -7.11 7.94 0.02
C GLU A 285 -7.57 6.91 -1.02
N GLU A 286 -7.35 5.63 -0.71
CA GLU A 286 -7.72 4.49 -1.57
C GLU A 286 -7.13 4.58 -2.99
N GLN A 287 -6.01 5.27 -3.17
CA GLN A 287 -5.38 5.47 -4.47
C GLN A 287 -4.80 4.19 -5.08
N GLY A 288 -4.79 3.08 -4.32
CA GLY A 288 -4.38 1.77 -4.77
C GLY A 288 -3.71 0.95 -3.67
N VAL A 289 -2.82 0.06 -4.06
CA VAL A 289 -2.00 -0.76 -3.17
C VAL A 289 -0.53 -0.74 -3.55
N VAL A 290 0.34 -0.89 -2.56
CA VAL A 290 1.79 -1.07 -2.71
C VAL A 290 2.22 -2.33 -1.97
N PHE A 291 3.18 -3.04 -2.54
CA PHE A 291 3.66 -4.33 -2.04
C PHE A 291 5.16 -4.50 -2.38
N PRO A 292 5.86 -5.45 -1.75
CA PRO A 292 7.23 -5.76 -2.11
C PRO A 292 7.32 -6.09 -3.61
N GLY A 293 8.05 -5.26 -4.35
CA GLY A 293 8.23 -5.44 -5.78
C GLY A 293 7.17 -4.80 -6.67
N GLY A 294 6.27 -3.97 -6.16
CA GLY A 294 5.37 -3.24 -7.06
C GLY A 294 4.26 -2.42 -6.43
N TYR A 295 3.40 -1.91 -7.31
CA TYR A 295 2.18 -1.19 -6.95
C TYR A 295 1.08 -1.40 -7.98
N CYS A 296 -0.17 -1.16 -7.58
CA CYS A 296 -1.33 -1.11 -8.46
C CYS A 296 -2.23 0.04 -8.03
N LEU A 297 -2.44 1.01 -8.92
CA LEU A 297 -3.25 2.20 -8.67
C LEU A 297 -4.72 1.92 -8.99
N ALA A 298 -5.60 2.67 -8.32
CA ALA A 298 -7.04 2.66 -8.56
C ALA A 298 -7.40 2.94 -10.03
N GLY A 299 -6.60 3.75 -10.74
CA GLY A 299 -6.76 4.03 -12.18
C GLY A 299 -6.30 2.90 -13.12
N GLY A 300 -5.78 1.79 -12.60
CA GLY A 300 -5.38 0.61 -13.39
C GLY A 300 -3.91 0.57 -13.78
N GLN A 301 -3.20 1.70 -13.67
CA GLN A 301 -1.75 1.74 -13.77
C GLN A 301 -1.12 0.85 -12.69
N HIS A 302 -0.18 0.01 -13.08
CA HIS A 302 0.52 -0.90 -12.18
C HIS A 302 1.93 -1.13 -12.67
N LYS A 303 2.81 -1.54 -11.75
CA LYS A 303 4.18 -1.92 -12.07
C LYS A 303 4.63 -3.03 -11.13
N ALA A 304 5.21 -4.09 -11.72
CA ALA A 304 5.98 -5.09 -11.02
C ALA A 304 7.45 -4.90 -11.42
N TYR A 305 8.33 -4.74 -10.43
CA TYR A 305 9.76 -4.56 -10.64
C TYR A 305 10.46 -5.91 -10.68
N GLU A 306 11.46 -6.05 -11.54
CA GLU A 306 12.37 -7.20 -11.57
C GLU A 306 13.42 -7.07 -10.45
N LEU A 307 12.97 -7.21 -9.21
CA LEU A 307 13.80 -7.18 -8.01
C LEU A 307 13.64 -8.49 -7.24
N ASP A 308 14.70 -8.94 -6.58
CA ASP A 308 14.55 -9.98 -5.57
C ASP A 308 13.84 -9.37 -4.36
N VAL A 309 12.63 -9.85 -4.14
CA VAL A 309 11.76 -9.39 -3.06
C VAL A 309 11.45 -10.50 -2.08
N THR A 310 12.16 -11.63 -2.19
CA THR A 310 11.93 -12.82 -1.39
C THR A 310 12.16 -12.53 0.09
N GLY A 311 11.16 -12.79 0.92
CA GLY A 311 11.26 -12.63 2.37
C GLY A 311 11.16 -11.17 2.84
N LEU A 312 10.90 -10.22 1.94
CA LEU A 312 10.66 -8.84 2.31
C LEU A 312 9.31 -8.69 2.99
N GLU A 313 9.32 -8.33 4.27
CA GLU A 313 8.13 -8.02 5.06
C GLU A 313 8.01 -6.50 5.24
N PHE A 314 6.80 -6.02 5.53
CA PHE A 314 6.60 -4.61 5.83
C PHE A 314 7.35 -4.22 7.12
N GLU A 315 8.20 -3.19 7.03
CA GLU A 315 8.93 -2.66 8.18
C GLU A 315 8.24 -1.41 8.71
N GLN A 316 8.03 -0.39 7.87
CA GLN A 316 7.55 0.92 8.32
C GLN A 316 6.94 1.73 7.17
N GLU A 317 6.03 2.62 7.54
CA GLU A 317 5.51 3.69 6.70
C GLU A 317 5.92 5.05 7.29
N ILE A 318 6.40 5.97 6.45
CA ILE A 318 6.74 7.35 6.84
C ILE A 318 5.98 8.31 5.95
N ARG A 319 5.15 9.16 6.55
CA ARG A 319 4.44 10.22 5.83
C ARG A 319 5.22 11.51 5.96
N ALA A 320 5.48 12.15 4.83
CA ALA A 320 6.08 13.47 4.83
C ALA A 320 5.09 14.49 5.41
N PRO A 321 5.53 15.43 6.27
CA PRO A 321 4.65 16.45 6.86
C PRO A 321 3.99 17.38 5.82
N ASN A 322 4.54 17.46 4.60
CA ASN A 322 3.94 18.19 3.50
C ASN A 322 2.65 17.54 2.95
N GLY A 323 2.39 16.27 3.27
CA GLY A 323 1.25 15.48 2.79
C GLY A 323 1.40 14.93 1.36
N GLU A 324 2.51 15.20 0.67
CA GLU A 324 2.73 14.81 -0.73
C GLU A 324 3.30 13.41 -0.87
N ASP A 325 4.11 12.97 0.08
CA ASP A 325 4.93 11.77 -0.09
C ASP A 325 4.77 10.79 1.07
N VAL A 326 4.73 9.51 0.72
CA VAL A 326 4.72 8.40 1.69
C VAL A 326 5.82 7.41 1.31
N LEU A 327 6.71 7.12 2.26
CA LEU A 327 7.75 6.11 2.12
C LEU A 327 7.24 4.80 2.71
N TYR A 328 7.36 3.71 1.96
CA TYR A 328 7.16 2.34 2.44
C TYR A 328 8.50 1.62 2.46
N ALA A 329 8.88 1.12 3.63
CA ALA A 329 10.06 0.29 3.82
C ALA A 329 9.65 -1.18 3.97
N PHE A 330 10.25 -2.05 3.17
CA PHE A 330 10.10 -3.49 3.26
C PHE A 330 11.47 -4.13 3.53
N ARG A 331 11.59 -4.97 4.55
CA ARG A 331 12.86 -5.52 5.02
C ARG A 331 12.80 -7.03 5.15
N ASP A 332 13.87 -7.69 4.78
CA ASP A 332 14.07 -9.11 5.07
C ASP A 332 14.48 -9.31 6.52
N ARG A 333 13.73 -10.14 7.25
CA ARG A 333 14.00 -10.51 8.64
C ARG A 333 15.28 -11.31 8.84
N SER A 334 15.77 -11.93 7.78
CA SER A 334 17.01 -12.70 7.81
C SER A 334 18.26 -11.82 7.64
N GLY A 335 18.08 -10.55 7.26
CA GLY A 335 19.18 -9.61 7.03
C GLY A 335 19.56 -9.44 5.54
N GLY A 336 18.76 -9.98 4.62
CA GLY A 336 18.97 -9.89 3.16
C GLY A 336 18.77 -8.51 2.54
N GLY A 337 18.43 -7.50 3.34
CA GLY A 337 18.36 -6.10 2.93
C GLY A 337 16.95 -5.50 3.07
N THR A 338 16.79 -4.34 2.45
CA THR A 338 15.60 -3.49 2.53
C THR A 338 15.28 -2.92 1.15
N LEU A 339 14.00 -2.70 0.87
CA LEU A 339 13.49 -2.02 -0.30
C LEU A 339 12.67 -0.81 0.15
N LEU A 340 13.04 0.37 -0.33
CA LEU A 340 12.27 1.59 -0.11
C LEU A 340 11.47 1.96 -1.36
N LEU A 341 10.17 2.20 -1.19
CA LEU A 341 9.25 2.69 -2.21
C LEU A 341 8.65 4.02 -1.77
N SER A 342 9.03 5.10 -2.44
CA SER A 342 8.50 6.45 -2.21
C SER A 342 7.34 6.70 -3.16
N TYR A 343 6.15 6.98 -2.63
CA TYR A 343 4.94 7.27 -3.37
C TYR A 343 4.53 8.73 -3.21
N ASN A 344 4.31 9.43 -4.32
CA ASN A 344 3.78 10.79 -4.34
C ASN A 344 2.26 10.76 -4.56
N THR A 345 1.48 11.25 -3.60
CA THR A 345 0.00 11.22 -3.58
C THR A 345 -0.62 12.12 -4.65
N LEU A 346 0.04 13.24 -4.98
CA LEU A 346 -0.45 14.22 -5.93
C LEU A 346 -0.24 13.75 -7.39
N ARG A 347 0.99 13.32 -7.70
CA ARG A 347 1.35 12.79 -9.02
C ARG A 347 0.86 11.36 -9.22
N LYS A 348 0.59 10.63 -8.13
CA LYS A 348 0.26 9.21 -8.11
C LYS A 348 1.37 8.37 -8.73
N GLU A 349 2.60 8.69 -8.39
CA GLU A 349 3.79 8.06 -8.95
C GLU A 349 4.62 7.45 -7.83
N VAL A 350 5.13 6.25 -8.08
CA VAL A 350 6.18 5.66 -7.25
C VAL A 350 7.52 6.04 -7.86
N ALA A 351 8.39 6.65 -7.07
CA ALA A 351 9.76 6.95 -7.47
C ALA A 351 10.53 5.65 -7.80
N THR A 352 11.72 5.78 -8.40
CA THR A 352 12.59 4.61 -8.63
C THR A 352 12.83 3.87 -7.31
N PRO A 353 12.53 2.55 -7.24
CA PRO A 353 12.77 1.77 -6.02
C PRO A 353 14.22 1.85 -5.58
N LEU A 354 14.43 1.93 -4.27
CA LEU A 354 15.77 1.99 -3.67
C LEU A 354 16.04 0.69 -2.89
N PRO A 355 16.59 -0.35 -3.54
CA PRO A 355 17.11 -1.52 -2.84
C PRO A 355 18.40 -1.14 -2.09
N CYS A 356 18.47 -1.51 -0.82
CA CYS A 356 19.57 -1.16 0.06
C CYS A 356 19.82 -2.23 1.12
N GLN A 357 20.97 -2.20 1.78
CA GLN A 357 21.20 -3.04 2.95
C GLN A 357 20.45 -2.49 4.17
N GLY A 358 20.55 -1.16 4.35
CA GLY A 358 20.00 -0.43 5.47
C GLY A 358 19.78 1.04 5.11
N TRP A 359 19.02 1.74 5.93
CA TRP A 359 18.68 3.14 5.68
C TRP A 359 18.52 3.91 6.98
N ALA A 360 18.81 5.20 6.93
CA ALA A 360 18.69 6.10 8.07
C ALA A 360 18.07 7.42 7.63
N LEU A 361 17.04 7.86 8.36
CA LEU A 361 16.39 9.14 8.13
C LEU A 361 16.71 10.12 9.27
N PHE A 362 17.21 11.29 8.90
CA PHE A 362 17.51 12.38 9.81
C PHE A 362 16.32 13.36 9.90
N GLU A 363 16.29 14.17 10.95
CA GLU A 363 15.17 15.08 11.22
C GLU A 363 14.99 16.17 10.16
N ASP A 364 16.09 16.56 9.50
CA ASP A 364 16.09 17.51 8.38
C ASP A 364 15.72 16.88 7.04
N GLY A 365 15.33 15.60 7.02
CA GLY A 365 14.93 14.88 5.81
C GLY A 365 16.10 14.34 4.99
N ALA A 366 17.34 14.44 5.46
CA ALA A 366 18.45 13.72 4.84
C ALA A 366 18.23 12.21 5.01
N LEU A 367 18.21 11.48 3.89
CA LEU A 367 18.03 10.04 3.85
C LEU A 367 19.35 9.38 3.43
N ALA A 368 20.00 8.69 4.36
CA ALA A 368 21.17 7.87 4.07
C ALA A 368 20.73 6.46 3.68
N VAL A 369 21.24 5.98 2.54
CA VAL A 369 20.96 4.66 1.99
C VAL A 369 22.28 3.90 1.88
N LEU A 370 22.45 2.89 2.74
CA LEU A 370 23.59 1.99 2.68
C LEU A 370 23.38 1.03 1.51
N ARG A 371 24.24 1.11 0.49
CA ARG A 371 24.06 0.35 -0.74
C ARG A 371 23.98 -1.15 -0.46
N ALA A 372 23.04 -1.80 -1.12
CA ALA A 372 23.04 -3.25 -1.21
C ALA A 372 24.33 -3.74 -1.88
N GLY A 373 24.74 -4.95 -1.57
CA GLY A 373 25.83 -5.63 -2.27
C GLY A 373 25.97 -7.06 -1.77
N GLY A 374 26.90 -7.84 -2.33
CA GLY A 374 27.07 -9.24 -1.97
C GLY A 374 27.64 -9.50 -0.57
N ASP A 375 27.66 -10.78 -0.21
CA ASP A 375 28.14 -11.34 1.07
C ASP A 375 29.67 -11.40 1.22
N GLU A 376 30.36 -10.50 0.51
CA GLU A 376 31.81 -10.35 0.56
C GLU A 376 32.21 -9.26 1.56
N PRO A 377 33.05 -9.58 2.56
CA PRO A 377 33.57 -8.59 3.50
C PRO A 377 34.38 -7.50 2.79
N ALA A 378 34.14 -6.23 3.11
CA ALA A 378 34.82 -5.09 2.53
C ALA A 378 35.31 -4.11 3.62
N HIS A 379 36.35 -3.34 3.30
CA HIS A 379 36.83 -2.25 4.16
C HIS A 379 36.07 -0.94 3.95
N THR A 380 35.33 -0.84 2.85
CA THR A 380 34.64 0.39 2.42
C THR A 380 33.21 0.06 2.09
N HIS A 381 32.28 0.80 2.71
CA HIS A 381 30.84 0.61 2.55
C HIS A 381 30.21 1.90 2.00
N PRO A 382 29.75 1.90 0.74
CA PRO A 382 29.22 3.11 0.12
C PRO A 382 27.83 3.44 0.67
N VAL A 383 27.63 4.71 1.04
CA VAL A 383 26.37 5.28 1.51
C VAL A 383 25.97 6.42 0.57
N GLN A 384 24.77 6.31 0.02
CA GLN A 384 24.15 7.36 -0.80
C GLN A 384 23.32 8.27 0.09
N TRP A 385 23.56 9.57 -0.01
CA TRP A 385 22.78 10.59 0.69
C TRP A 385 21.76 11.18 -0.27
N TRP A 386 20.50 11.12 0.12
CA TRP A 386 19.37 11.66 -0.62
C TRP A 386 18.78 12.84 0.14
N THR A 387 18.47 13.90 -0.60
CA THR A 387 17.54 14.92 -0.11
C THR A 387 16.14 14.33 -0.24
N SER A 388 15.31 14.39 0.81
CA SER A 388 13.98 13.79 0.80
C SER A 388 12.94 14.67 1.49
N PRO A 389 11.64 14.52 1.16
CA PRO A 389 10.55 15.25 1.81
C PRO A 389 10.24 14.76 3.23
N TYR A 390 10.90 13.69 3.69
CA TYR A 390 10.59 13.00 4.95
C TYR A 390 11.30 13.67 6.15
N VAL A 391 10.92 14.91 6.45
CA VAL A 391 11.43 15.65 7.63
C VAL A 391 10.64 15.28 8.89
N SER A 392 11.19 15.56 10.07
CA SER A 392 10.44 15.43 11.33
C SER A 392 9.36 16.50 11.45
N ASP A 393 8.28 16.22 12.20
CA ASP A 393 7.23 17.21 12.46
C ASP A 393 7.79 18.47 13.15
N THR A 394 8.74 18.30 14.07
CA THR A 394 9.42 19.41 14.75
C THR A 394 10.19 20.28 13.75
N HIS A 395 10.91 19.66 12.81
CA HIS A 395 11.65 20.38 11.78
C HIS A 395 10.71 21.12 10.81
N ALA A 396 9.66 20.43 10.33
CA ALA A 396 8.64 21.05 9.50
C ALA A 396 7.95 22.23 10.20
N ALA A 397 7.64 22.08 11.49
CA ALA A 397 7.00 23.12 12.29
C ALA A 397 7.86 24.38 12.44
N ALA A 398 9.19 24.21 12.56
CA ALA A 398 10.16 25.31 12.65
C ALA A 398 10.34 26.05 11.32
N LEU A 399 10.10 25.38 10.20
CA LEU A 399 10.18 25.95 8.85
C LEU A 399 8.86 26.57 8.36
N ARG A 400 7.78 26.53 9.16
CA ARG A 400 6.47 27.07 8.73
C ARG A 400 6.57 28.56 8.42
N THR A 401 6.30 28.89 7.16
CA THR A 401 6.19 30.25 6.64
C THR A 401 4.78 30.51 6.12
N GLY A 402 4.33 31.77 6.19
CA GLY A 402 3.10 32.23 5.54
C GLY A 402 1.98 32.63 6.51
N THR A 403 1.21 33.65 6.10
CA THR A 403 -0.02 34.10 6.77
C THR A 403 -1.19 34.24 5.79
N GLY A 404 -1.00 33.79 4.54
CA GLY A 404 -1.97 33.93 3.45
C GLY A 404 -3.06 32.86 3.45
N PRO A 405 -3.95 32.89 2.44
CA PRO A 405 -5.04 31.93 2.28
C PRO A 405 -4.57 30.46 2.21
N LEU A 406 -3.40 30.21 1.62
CA LEU A 406 -2.79 28.88 1.56
C LEU A 406 -2.34 28.39 2.95
N ALA A 407 -1.66 29.25 3.72
CA ALA A 407 -1.28 28.96 5.10
C ALA A 407 -2.48 28.71 6.02
N ARG A 408 -3.63 29.37 5.78
CA ARG A 408 -4.88 29.17 6.52
C ARG A 408 -5.44 27.76 6.37
N VAL A 409 -5.36 27.18 5.17
CA VAL A 409 -5.79 25.79 4.90
C VAL A 409 -4.73 24.79 5.40
N GLY A 410 -3.46 25.12 5.18
CA GLY A 410 -2.34 24.24 5.49
C GLY A 410 -1.98 23.32 4.33
N ASN A 411 -0.67 23.10 4.15
CA ASN A 411 -0.13 22.40 2.97
C ASN A 411 -0.68 20.98 2.80
N ALA A 412 -0.74 20.19 3.88
CA ALA A 412 -1.20 18.80 3.81
C ALA A 412 -2.67 18.70 3.35
N ASP A 413 -3.52 19.63 3.77
CA ASP A 413 -4.94 19.66 3.39
C ASP A 413 -5.12 20.13 1.94
N LEU A 414 -4.32 21.12 1.52
CA LEU A 414 -4.24 21.54 0.11
C LEU A 414 -3.82 20.39 -0.80
N VAL A 415 -2.79 19.64 -0.41
CA VAL A 415 -2.29 18.49 -1.19
C VAL A 415 -3.35 17.41 -1.32
N ARG A 416 -4.09 17.07 -0.24
CA ARG A 416 -5.18 16.08 -0.32
C ARG A 416 -6.29 16.54 -1.28
N GLY A 417 -6.75 17.79 -1.18
CA GLY A 417 -7.79 18.29 -2.08
C GLY A 417 -7.33 18.44 -3.53
N LEU A 418 -6.08 18.86 -3.76
CA LEU A 418 -5.49 18.90 -5.09
C LEU A 418 -5.35 17.49 -5.68
N ALA A 419 -4.95 16.49 -4.88
CA ALA A 419 -4.85 15.11 -5.31
C ALA A 419 -6.21 14.56 -5.74
N ASP A 420 -7.28 14.85 -5.00
CA ASP A 420 -8.65 14.45 -5.36
C ASP A 420 -9.13 15.12 -6.66
N CYS A 421 -8.93 16.44 -6.81
CA CYS A 421 -9.32 17.17 -8.03
C CYS A 421 -8.54 16.67 -9.27
N LEU A 422 -7.22 16.48 -9.15
CA LEU A 422 -6.42 15.93 -10.23
C LEU A 422 -6.77 14.47 -10.54
N SER A 423 -7.21 13.70 -9.54
CA SER A 423 -7.71 12.34 -9.74
C SER A 423 -8.97 12.32 -10.60
N VAL A 424 -9.92 13.21 -10.31
CA VAL A 424 -11.16 13.39 -11.08
C VAL A 424 -10.82 13.75 -12.53
N ALA A 425 -9.94 14.73 -12.74
CA ALA A 425 -9.56 15.15 -14.08
C ALA A 425 -8.85 14.03 -14.88
N ARG A 426 -7.92 13.30 -14.25
CA ARG A 426 -7.22 12.15 -14.88
C ARG A 426 -8.18 11.03 -15.24
N LEU A 427 -9.17 10.72 -14.39
CA LEU A 427 -10.14 9.67 -14.69
C LEU A 427 -10.93 9.97 -15.97
N VAL A 428 -11.27 11.24 -16.23
CA VAL A 428 -11.90 11.66 -17.49
C VAL A 428 -10.92 11.59 -18.66
N ALA A 429 -9.68 12.06 -18.46
CA ALA A 429 -8.65 12.10 -19.50
C ALA A 429 -8.21 10.70 -19.97
N ASP A 430 -8.15 9.72 -19.05
CA ASP A 430 -7.82 8.32 -19.36
C ASP A 430 -8.89 7.60 -20.21
N GLY A 431 -10.08 8.20 -20.34
CA GLY A 431 -11.18 7.70 -21.17
C GLY A 431 -12.05 6.70 -20.42
N ILE A 432 -13.17 7.17 -19.89
CA ILE A 432 -14.18 6.32 -19.24
C ILE A 432 -14.99 5.61 -20.31
N THR A 433 -15.07 4.27 -20.21
CA THR A 433 -15.82 3.43 -21.15
C THR A 433 -16.91 2.60 -20.46
N THR A 434 -17.03 2.70 -19.14
CA THR A 434 -17.91 1.86 -18.33
C THR A 434 -18.85 2.72 -17.47
N GLY A 435 -20.08 2.24 -17.26
CA GLY A 435 -21.02 2.89 -16.34
C GLY A 435 -20.52 2.89 -14.88
N GLU A 436 -19.73 1.88 -14.50
CA GLU A 436 -19.02 1.87 -13.21
C GLU A 436 -18.00 3.01 -13.11
N GLY A 437 -17.29 3.31 -14.19
CA GLY A 437 -16.38 4.46 -14.27
C GLY A 437 -17.08 5.80 -14.09
N TYR A 438 -18.23 6.02 -14.75
CA TYR A 438 -19.00 7.27 -14.57
C TYR A 438 -19.60 7.42 -13.16
N ARG A 439 -20.05 6.30 -12.56
CA ARG A 439 -20.46 6.29 -11.13
C ARG A 439 -19.29 6.61 -10.20
N ALA A 440 -18.13 6.02 -10.44
CA ALA A 440 -16.93 6.28 -9.66
C ALA A 440 -16.47 7.74 -9.77
N LEU A 441 -16.55 8.32 -10.98
CA LEU A 441 -16.28 9.74 -11.24
C LEU A 441 -17.22 10.65 -10.44
N THR A 442 -18.53 10.41 -10.52
CA THR A 442 -19.55 11.17 -9.79
C THR A 442 -19.30 11.11 -8.28
N ALA A 443 -19.05 9.90 -7.76
CA ALA A 443 -18.75 9.69 -6.35
C ALA A 443 -17.44 10.38 -5.92
N ALA A 444 -16.41 10.40 -6.78
CA ALA A 444 -15.17 11.11 -6.50
C ALA A 444 -15.38 12.63 -6.44
N CYS A 445 -16.21 13.21 -7.31
CA CYS A 445 -16.54 14.63 -7.28
C CYS A 445 -17.26 15.02 -5.98
N VAL A 446 -18.23 14.20 -5.54
CA VAL A 446 -18.95 14.41 -4.27
C VAL A 446 -18.00 14.34 -3.08
N ARG A 447 -17.18 13.29 -2.99
CA ARG A 447 -16.21 13.15 -1.90
C ARG A 447 -15.23 14.32 -1.82
N ALA A 448 -14.71 14.77 -2.97
CA ALA A 448 -13.79 15.90 -3.02
C ALA A 448 -14.46 17.20 -2.53
N ALA A 449 -15.69 17.48 -2.98
CA ALA A 449 -16.43 18.67 -2.57
C ALA A 449 -16.81 18.65 -1.07
N ASP A 450 -17.22 17.50 -0.55
CA ASP A 450 -17.64 17.36 0.85
C ASP A 450 -16.46 17.41 1.83
N THR A 451 -15.31 16.85 1.43
CA THR A 451 -14.11 16.78 2.28
C THR A 451 -13.39 18.12 2.32
N HIS A 452 -13.29 18.81 1.18
CA HIS A 452 -12.44 19.99 1.00
C HIS A 452 -13.28 21.26 0.78
N HIS A 453 -13.92 21.74 1.84
CA HIS A 453 -14.80 22.92 1.79
C HIS A 453 -14.10 24.20 1.27
N TRP A 454 -12.78 24.29 1.41
CA TRP A 454 -11.97 25.41 0.92
C TRP A 454 -11.89 25.47 -0.61
N LEU A 455 -12.28 24.43 -1.36
CA LEU A 455 -12.29 24.44 -2.83
C LEU A 455 -13.20 25.54 -3.41
N ALA A 456 -14.19 26.02 -2.64
CA ALA A 456 -15.09 27.10 -3.03
C ALA A 456 -14.50 28.51 -2.78
N ASP A 457 -13.36 28.62 -2.10
CA ASP A 457 -12.73 29.90 -1.77
C ASP A 457 -12.19 30.59 -3.05
N PRO A 458 -12.67 31.80 -3.39
CA PRO A 458 -12.17 32.55 -4.55
C PRO A 458 -10.68 32.87 -4.46
N GLU A 459 -10.12 33.07 -3.26
CA GLU A 459 -8.69 33.33 -3.06
C GLU A 459 -7.81 32.13 -3.44
N LEU A 460 -8.40 30.93 -3.45
CA LEU A 460 -7.78 29.66 -3.83
C LEU A 460 -8.18 29.21 -5.25
N GLY A 461 -8.81 30.09 -6.04
CA GLY A 461 -9.12 29.86 -7.44
C GLY A 461 -10.47 29.20 -7.72
N ALA A 462 -11.36 29.09 -6.72
CA ALA A 462 -12.72 28.57 -6.88
C ALA A 462 -12.77 27.24 -7.66
N VAL A 463 -11.91 26.28 -7.29
CA VAL A 463 -11.76 24.97 -7.94
C VAL A 463 -13.06 24.14 -7.87
N GLN A 464 -13.94 24.44 -6.92
CA GLN A 464 -15.24 23.79 -6.78
C GLN A 464 -16.15 23.99 -8.01
N GLU A 465 -16.06 25.13 -8.71
CA GLU A 465 -16.90 25.41 -9.89
C GLU A 465 -16.72 24.38 -11.02
N PRO A 466 -15.50 24.15 -11.56
CA PRO A 466 -15.31 23.12 -12.58
C PRO A 466 -15.54 21.70 -12.03
N LEU A 467 -15.27 21.44 -10.75
CA LEU A 467 -15.57 20.14 -10.12
C LEU A 467 -17.06 19.82 -10.15
N ALA A 468 -17.91 20.80 -9.85
CA ALA A 468 -19.36 20.66 -9.91
C ALA A 468 -19.85 20.44 -11.35
N ALA A 469 -19.27 21.15 -12.32
CA ALA A 469 -19.60 20.97 -13.73
C ALA A 469 -19.23 19.57 -14.26
N VAL A 470 -18.07 19.03 -13.83
CA VAL A 470 -17.68 17.63 -14.11
C VAL A 470 -18.72 16.67 -13.53
N ARG A 471 -19.14 16.86 -12.27
CA ARG A 471 -20.15 16.00 -11.62
C ARG A 471 -21.46 15.99 -12.41
N GLU A 472 -22.03 17.17 -12.68
CA GLU A 472 -23.31 17.30 -13.36
C GLU A 472 -23.26 16.67 -14.76
N THR A 473 -22.18 16.91 -15.51
CA THR A 473 -22.02 16.33 -16.85
C THR A 473 -21.83 14.81 -16.77
N ALA A 474 -21.10 14.31 -15.78
CA ALA A 474 -20.92 12.86 -15.58
C ALA A 474 -22.24 12.14 -15.26
N GLU A 475 -23.13 12.77 -14.49
CA GLU A 475 -24.47 12.25 -14.20
C GLU A 475 -25.33 12.18 -15.48
N GLN A 476 -25.26 13.21 -16.34
CA GLN A 476 -25.94 13.22 -17.63
C GLN A 476 -25.41 12.12 -18.56
N VAL A 477 -24.08 11.98 -18.67
CA VAL A 477 -23.46 10.92 -19.49
C VAL A 477 -23.85 9.53 -19.00
N LEU A 478 -23.89 9.32 -17.68
CA LEU A 478 -24.30 8.04 -17.09
C LEU A 478 -25.75 7.70 -17.45
N ALA A 479 -26.67 8.64 -17.36
CA ALA A 479 -28.08 8.44 -17.70
C ALA A 479 -28.26 8.04 -19.19
N GLU A 480 -27.55 8.73 -20.09
CA GLU A 480 -27.56 8.40 -21.51
C GLU A 480 -26.93 7.03 -21.78
N PHE A 481 -25.80 6.73 -21.14
CA PHE A 481 -25.11 5.44 -21.29
C PHE A 481 -25.98 4.27 -20.83
N GLU A 482 -26.72 4.42 -19.73
CA GLU A 482 -27.66 3.40 -19.25
C GLU A 482 -28.83 3.22 -20.22
N THR A 483 -29.39 4.31 -20.74
CA THR A 483 -30.46 4.29 -21.75
C THR A 483 -30.04 3.53 -23.01
N VAL A 484 -28.85 3.83 -23.55
CA VAL A 484 -28.30 3.13 -24.73
C VAL A 484 -28.05 1.65 -24.43
N ARG A 485 -27.57 1.30 -23.23
CA ARG A 485 -27.37 -0.11 -22.85
C ARG A 485 -28.66 -0.88 -22.68
N GLU A 486 -29.72 -0.26 -22.18
CA GLU A 486 -31.04 -0.87 -22.10
C GLU A 486 -31.62 -1.14 -23.48
N LEU A 487 -31.45 -0.20 -24.42
CA LEU A 487 -31.87 -0.36 -25.82
C LEU A 487 -31.06 -1.43 -26.57
N THR A 488 -29.77 -1.56 -26.26
CA THR A 488 -28.86 -2.53 -26.92
C THR A 488 -28.95 -3.94 -26.32
N ARG A 489 -29.35 -4.09 -25.05
CA ARG A 489 -29.66 -5.39 -24.47
C ARG A 489 -31.00 -5.89 -25.01
N GLY A 490 -30.95 -6.79 -25.99
CA GLY A 490 -32.04 -7.76 -26.20
C GLY A 490 -32.42 -8.46 -24.89
N PRO A 491 -33.64 -9.05 -24.78
CA PRO A 491 -34.27 -9.40 -23.52
C PRO A 491 -33.33 -10.21 -22.60
N PRO A 492 -33.21 -9.85 -21.31
CA PRO A 492 -32.18 -10.38 -20.44
C PRO A 492 -32.38 -11.88 -20.19
N ARG A 493 -31.31 -12.67 -20.37
CA ARG A 493 -31.16 -13.95 -19.65
C ARG A 493 -30.97 -13.62 -18.17
N ARG A 494 -32.08 -13.59 -17.45
CA ARG A 494 -32.17 -13.19 -16.04
C ARG A 494 -31.47 -14.24 -15.15
N TRP A 495 -30.24 -13.97 -14.73
CA TRP A 495 -29.59 -14.69 -13.64
C TRP A 495 -30.26 -14.27 -12.33
N ARG A 496 -30.95 -15.19 -11.66
CA ARG A 496 -31.56 -14.93 -10.35
C ARG A 496 -30.53 -15.18 -9.25
N ARG A 497 -30.20 -14.14 -8.49
CA ARG A 497 -29.77 -14.29 -7.09
C ARG A 497 -30.97 -14.85 -6.29
N PRO A 498 -30.82 -15.88 -5.45
CA PRO A 498 -31.87 -16.23 -4.50
C PRO A 498 -31.98 -15.11 -3.44
N PRO A 499 -33.19 -14.82 -2.93
CA PRO A 499 -33.38 -13.79 -1.92
C PRO A 499 -32.66 -14.19 -0.62
N SER A 500 -31.94 -13.23 -0.02
CA SER A 500 -31.44 -13.33 1.34
C SER A 500 -32.61 -13.30 2.31
N GLY A 501 -33.16 -14.47 2.62
CA GLY A 501 -34.18 -14.64 3.65
C GLY A 501 -33.55 -14.82 5.02
N SER A 502 -33.18 -13.74 5.69
CA SER A 502 -33.12 -13.73 7.15
C SER A 502 -34.53 -13.40 7.68
N ARG A 503 -35.24 -14.43 8.17
CA ARG A 503 -36.31 -14.25 9.14
C ARG A 503 -36.08 -15.20 10.31
N PRO A 504 -36.20 -14.71 11.56
CA PRO A 504 -35.97 -15.52 12.74
C PRO A 504 -37.12 -16.51 12.95
N TRP A 505 -36.78 -17.73 13.35
CA TRP A 505 -37.74 -18.70 13.87
C TRP A 505 -38.34 -18.19 15.18
N CYS A 506 -39.64 -17.86 15.18
CA CYS A 506 -40.43 -17.80 16.40
C CYS A 506 -40.92 -19.21 16.74
N ALA A 507 -40.46 -19.74 17.87
CA ALA A 507 -41.09 -20.87 18.54
C ALA A 507 -42.39 -20.41 19.21
N GLY A 508 -43.50 -21.13 19.00
CA GLY A 508 -44.73 -20.88 19.76
C GLY A 508 -45.98 -21.60 19.26
N CYS A 509 -46.33 -22.67 19.98
CA CYS A 509 -47.68 -23.21 20.19
C CYS A 509 -48.41 -23.94 19.06
N ALA A 510 -48.63 -25.26 19.26
CA ALA A 510 -49.94 -25.88 19.08
C ALA A 510 -50.04 -27.20 19.87
N ALA A 511 -50.80 -27.16 20.96
CA ALA A 511 -51.23 -28.32 21.73
C ALA A 511 -52.33 -29.10 20.98
N ARG A 512 -52.33 -30.43 21.14
CA ARG A 512 -53.43 -31.34 20.76
C ARG A 512 -54.71 -31.02 21.57
N PRO A 513 -55.88 -31.42 21.04
CA PRO A 513 -56.63 -32.42 21.79
C PRO A 513 -57.21 -33.56 20.95
N ARG A 514 -57.49 -34.65 21.67
CA ARG A 514 -58.03 -35.95 21.27
C ARG A 514 -59.49 -35.85 20.79
N ALA A 515 -59.88 -36.70 19.86
CA ALA A 515 -61.24 -37.26 19.79
C ALA A 515 -61.20 -38.71 19.26
N ARG A 516 -61.91 -39.61 19.96
CA ARG A 516 -62.10 -41.05 19.66
C ARG A 516 -63.22 -41.26 18.62
N PRO A 517 -63.27 -42.42 17.94
CA PRO A 517 -64.24 -42.74 16.89
C PRO A 517 -65.47 -43.54 17.41
N PRO A 518 -66.54 -43.68 16.61
CA PRO A 518 -67.50 -44.77 16.71
C PRO A 518 -67.50 -45.68 15.46
N PRO A 519 -68.18 -46.86 15.53
CA PRO A 519 -67.73 -48.11 14.92
C PRO A 519 -68.39 -48.46 13.58
N GLY A 520 -67.72 -49.29 12.78
CA GLY A 520 -68.30 -50.00 11.64
C GLY A 520 -68.49 -51.48 11.96
N CYS A 521 -69.65 -52.02 11.59
CA CYS A 521 -70.03 -53.43 11.68
C CYS A 521 -69.31 -54.31 10.65
N ALA A 522 -69.18 -55.59 11.03
CA ALA A 522 -68.69 -56.78 10.33
C ALA A 522 -69.38 -57.02 8.95
N ASP A 523 -68.88 -57.84 8.03
CA ASP A 523 -68.21 -59.15 8.16
C ASP A 523 -66.91 -59.32 7.34
#